data_AF-A0A9D7HLG6-F1
#
_entry.id   AF-A0A9D7HLG6-F1
#
_cell.length_a   1.000
_cell.length_b   1.000
_cell.length_c   1.000
_cell.angle_alpha   90.00
_cell.angle_beta   90.00
_cell.angle_gamma   90.00
#
_symmetry.space_group_name_H-M   'P 1'
#
loop_
_entity.id
_entity.type
_entity.pdbx_description
1 polymer ?
#
loop_
_entity_poly.entity_id
_entity_poly.type
_entity_poly.pdbx_seq_one_letter_code
_entity_poly.pdbx_strand_id
1 'polypeptide(L)'
;MATLRGSLGEANLGRLVVLREAAGLVTDLVGSEQPVFAWLVHALGSPIVMGGQAQRTLYVADADLVPVGEVPEVRLRMIIEAQNETDFDAALAEAAAIIDVKQIDDKELASLLEKAAEQAFLAHSLALVATPVALREMGFRSMAGSEEALQFKRAHAGVELRIDATADWLANWRLTGISHSARHAQYSEKLLPNEVARGKVFLAVLQIWREAFGNAGMPECLELAVLYERHQASMNRIHVRRPVLTVDPKVFRAILRWMQEQEHKLLDPQGDVTLAFSDGLLRLATGNVAYGCAAWGDWVDDCVVVRQDLLALSGPLARARQIRIEQAADHLGINGLVLHRSPHSIVP
;
A
#
# COMPACT_ATOMS: atom_id res chain seq x y z
N MET A 1 20.67 20.29 19.99
CA MET A 1 21.07 21.03 18.78
C MET A 1 22.56 20.87 18.55
N ALA A 2 22.97 20.89 17.29
CA ALA A 2 24.36 20.80 16.88
C ALA A 2 24.67 21.77 15.72
N THR A 3 25.94 22.00 15.42
CA THR A 3 26.41 22.63 14.18
C THR A 3 27.15 21.65 13.29
N LEU A 4 27.09 21.87 11.98
CA LEU A 4 27.80 21.05 10.99
C LEU A 4 29.28 21.47 10.89
N ARG A 5 30.19 20.49 10.91
CA ARG A 5 31.65 20.70 10.88
C ARG A 5 32.36 20.07 9.67
N GLY A 6 31.68 19.26 8.87
CA GLY A 6 32.33 18.52 7.77
C GLY A 6 31.39 17.86 6.75
N SER A 7 32.01 17.13 5.81
CA SER A 7 31.55 16.28 4.68
C SER A 7 30.53 16.85 3.67
N LEU A 8 29.69 17.81 4.06
CA LEU A 8 28.58 18.35 3.26
C LEU A 8 28.98 19.57 2.39
N GLY A 9 30.28 19.84 2.24
CA GLY A 9 30.83 20.99 1.51
C GLY A 9 30.96 22.27 2.35
N GLU A 10 31.93 23.13 2.01
CA GLU A 10 32.29 24.34 2.79
C GLU A 10 31.11 25.31 3.01
N ALA A 11 30.18 25.38 2.05
CA ALA A 11 29.00 26.25 2.11
C ALA A 11 27.99 25.87 3.21
N ASN A 12 28.13 24.69 3.81
CA ASN A 12 27.21 24.16 4.82
C ASN A 12 27.81 24.12 6.24
N LEU A 13 29.07 24.53 6.40
CA LEU A 13 29.75 24.59 7.68
C LEU A 13 29.11 25.64 8.60
N GLY A 14 29.02 25.31 9.90
CA GLY A 14 28.48 26.20 10.92
C GLY A 14 26.96 26.30 10.94
N ARG A 15 26.24 25.60 10.04
CA ARG A 15 24.78 25.58 10.06
C ARG A 15 24.25 24.87 11.30
N LEU A 16 23.24 25.47 11.91
CA LEU A 16 22.55 24.90 13.06
C LEU A 16 21.59 23.81 12.60
N VAL A 17 21.67 22.66 13.26
CA VAL A 17 20.80 21.52 13.02
C VAL A 17 20.21 21.00 14.33
N VAL A 18 19.06 20.37 14.19
CA VAL A 18 18.36 19.68 15.25
C VAL A 18 18.50 18.18 15.03
N LEU A 19 18.97 17.47 16.04
CA LEU A 19 18.96 16.01 16.03
C LEU A 19 17.53 15.54 16.28
N ARG A 20 16.96 14.77 15.34
CA ARG A 20 15.60 14.20 15.49
C ARG A 20 15.65 12.81 16.07
N GLU A 21 16.39 11.92 15.42
CA GLU A 21 16.56 10.53 15.86
C GLU A 21 17.92 9.99 15.44
N ALA A 22 18.40 8.99 16.18
CA ALA A 22 19.57 8.23 15.79
C ALA A 22 19.21 7.33 14.60
N ALA A 23 19.93 7.46 13.49
CA ALA A 23 19.77 6.61 12.32
C ALA A 23 20.46 5.24 12.51
N GLY A 24 21.44 5.17 13.41
CA GLY A 24 22.26 3.98 13.62
C GLY A 24 23.48 3.97 12.70
N LEU A 25 24.04 2.77 12.49
CA LEU A 25 25.19 2.57 11.60
C LEU A 25 24.71 2.58 10.14
N VAL A 26 25.19 3.54 9.35
CA VAL A 26 24.86 3.70 7.93
C VAL A 26 26.06 3.31 7.09
N THR A 27 25.87 2.38 6.16
CA THR A 27 26.91 1.87 5.25
C THR A 27 27.17 2.79 4.06
N ASP A 28 26.14 3.53 3.63
CA ASP A 28 26.14 4.30 2.38
C ASP A 28 25.78 5.77 2.65
N LEU A 29 26.64 6.48 3.40
CA LEU A 29 26.50 7.93 3.61
C LEU A 29 27.40 8.69 2.63
N VAL A 30 26.83 9.67 1.93
CA VAL A 30 27.55 10.49 0.95
C VAL A 30 28.76 11.14 1.61
N GLY A 31 29.96 10.87 1.08
CA GLY A 31 31.23 11.40 1.59
C GLY A 31 31.93 10.54 2.64
N SER A 32 31.40 9.36 3.00
CA SER A 32 32.07 8.41 3.89
C SER A 32 32.53 7.16 3.13
N GLU A 33 33.81 6.80 3.26
CA GLU A 33 34.37 5.56 2.68
C GLU A 33 34.13 4.32 3.58
N GLN A 34 33.69 4.52 4.82
CA GLN A 34 33.46 3.48 5.81
C GLN A 34 32.08 3.64 6.48
N PRO A 35 31.49 2.56 7.04
CA PRO A 35 30.25 2.67 7.80
C PRO A 35 30.39 3.62 8.98
N VAL A 36 29.46 4.55 9.13
CA VAL A 36 29.48 5.58 10.18
C VAL A 36 28.16 5.61 10.93
N PHE A 37 28.21 5.93 12.22
CA PHE A 37 27.00 6.21 12.98
C PHE A 37 26.45 7.57 12.55
N ALA A 38 25.16 7.64 12.22
CA ALA A 38 24.54 8.85 11.71
C ALA A 38 23.30 9.24 12.51
N TRP A 39 22.94 10.51 12.40
CA TRP A 39 21.73 11.10 12.95
C TRP A 39 20.86 11.62 11.82
N LEU A 40 19.55 11.43 11.96
CA LEU A 40 18.60 12.20 11.18
C LEU A 40 18.55 13.61 11.78
N VAL A 41 18.98 14.60 11.02
CA VAL A 41 19.00 15.99 11.46
C VAL A 41 18.06 16.85 10.63
N HIS A 42 17.57 17.93 11.23
CA HIS A 42 16.79 18.95 10.57
C HIS A 42 17.55 20.28 10.59
N ALA A 43 17.84 20.84 9.42
CA ALA A 43 18.54 22.10 9.25
C ALA A 43 17.65 23.28 9.65
N LEU A 44 18.20 24.16 10.49
CA LEU A 44 17.55 25.40 10.88
C LEU A 44 18.00 26.55 9.94
N GLY A 45 17.07 27.44 9.63
CA GLY A 45 17.31 28.57 8.72
C GLY A 45 17.11 28.14 7.27
N SER A 46 18.09 28.44 6.41
CA SER A 46 18.02 28.07 4.99
C SER A 46 18.21 26.55 4.78
N PRO A 47 17.50 25.95 3.81
CA PRO A 47 17.72 24.54 3.41
C PRO A 47 19.17 24.28 2.99
N ILE A 48 19.64 23.06 3.23
CA ILE A 48 20.96 22.59 2.82
C ILE A 48 20.86 22.09 1.39
N VAL A 49 21.73 22.58 0.50
CA VAL A 49 21.74 22.14 -0.90
C VAL A 49 22.67 20.95 -1.04
N MET A 50 22.14 19.80 -1.42
CA MET A 50 22.89 18.58 -1.73
C MET A 50 22.52 18.08 -3.12
N GLY A 51 23.53 17.85 -3.98
CA GLY A 51 23.28 17.36 -5.35
C GLY A 51 22.35 18.25 -6.18
N GLY A 52 22.35 19.56 -5.92
CA GLY A 52 21.46 20.53 -6.57
C GLY A 52 20.03 20.59 -6.00
N GLN A 53 19.70 19.77 -5.00
CA GLN A 53 18.40 19.78 -4.34
C GLN A 53 18.50 20.43 -2.94
N ALA A 54 17.57 21.35 -2.65
CA ALA A 54 17.40 21.90 -1.32
C ALA A 54 16.72 20.88 -0.40
N GLN A 55 17.37 20.54 0.72
CA GLN A 55 16.87 19.59 1.71
C GLN A 55 16.97 20.18 3.12
N ARG A 56 15.90 20.03 3.91
CA ARG A 56 15.91 20.36 5.34
C ARG A 56 16.28 19.18 6.22
N THR A 57 15.90 17.98 5.81
CA THR A 57 16.12 16.78 6.60
C THR A 57 17.15 15.92 5.89
N LEU A 58 18.21 15.56 6.60
CA LEU A 58 19.32 14.79 6.05
C LEU A 58 19.95 13.91 7.13
N TYR A 59 20.62 12.86 6.69
CA TYR A 59 21.47 12.05 7.55
C TYR A 59 22.86 12.69 7.64
N VAL A 60 23.37 12.84 8.85
CA VAL A 60 24.70 13.41 9.10
C VAL A 60 25.47 12.49 10.02
N ALA A 61 26.73 12.21 9.67
CA ALA A 61 27.61 11.43 10.51
C ALA A 61 27.79 12.10 11.87
N ASP A 62 27.82 11.31 12.94
CA ASP A 62 28.01 11.82 14.31
C ASP A 62 29.28 12.66 14.43
N ALA A 63 30.35 12.26 13.74
CA ALA A 63 31.63 12.97 13.71
C ALA A 63 31.56 14.39 13.12
N ASP A 64 30.55 14.68 12.30
CA ASP A 64 30.35 15.99 11.65
C ASP A 64 29.46 16.93 12.47
N LEU A 65 28.99 16.49 13.65
CA LEU A 65 28.09 17.25 14.51
C LEU A 65 28.85 17.78 15.74
N VAL A 66 28.72 19.09 15.99
CA VAL A 66 29.25 19.73 17.21
C VAL A 66 28.08 20.15 18.09
N PRO A 67 27.90 19.57 19.29
CA PRO A 67 26.82 19.97 20.18
C PRO A 67 26.90 21.46 20.55
N VAL A 68 25.79 22.18 20.41
CA VAL A 68 25.70 23.61 20.77
C VAL A 68 24.87 23.83 22.02
N GLY A 69 23.87 22.98 22.26
CA GLY A 69 23.02 23.05 23.44
C GLY A 69 21.70 22.32 23.27
N GLU A 70 20.96 22.22 24.37
CA GLU A 70 19.61 21.63 24.40
C GLU A 70 18.56 22.70 24.14
N VAL A 71 17.54 22.34 23.37
CA VAL A 71 16.36 23.17 23.13
C VAL A 71 15.13 22.38 23.55
N PRO A 72 14.23 22.98 24.35
CA PRO A 72 12.97 22.32 24.72
C PRO A 72 12.18 21.89 23.50
N GLU A 73 11.62 20.68 23.53
CA GLU A 73 10.91 20.07 22.40
C GLU A 73 9.77 20.95 21.86
N VAL A 74 9.05 21.64 22.75
CA VAL A 74 7.97 22.57 22.37
C VAL A 74 8.50 23.71 21.49
N ARG A 75 9.63 24.31 21.88
CA ARG A 75 10.26 25.40 21.13
C ARG A 75 10.83 24.91 19.81
N LEU A 76 11.36 23.70 19.80
CA LEU A 76 11.87 23.03 18.61
C LEU A 76 10.77 22.83 17.56
N ARG A 77 9.60 22.35 18.00
CA ARG A 77 8.43 22.13 17.16
C ARG A 77 7.95 23.43 16.51
N MET A 78 7.82 24.50 17.32
CA MET A 78 7.44 25.82 16.81
C MET A 78 8.40 26.37 15.74
N ILE A 79 9.71 26.16 15.93
CA ILE A 79 10.72 26.62 14.96
C ILE A 79 10.61 25.84 13.65
N ILE A 80 10.41 24.51 13.74
CA ILE A 80 10.26 23.63 12.56
C ILE A 80 8.97 23.98 11.81
N GLU A 81 7.86 24.18 12.51
CA GLU A 81 6.58 24.57 11.92
C GLU A 81 6.68 25.89 11.15
N ALA A 82 7.23 26.94 11.79
CA ALA A 82 7.40 28.25 11.15
C ALA A 82 8.34 28.20 9.92
N GLN A 83 9.36 27.34 9.94
CA GLN A 83 10.27 27.15 8.82
C GLN A 83 9.63 26.37 7.67
N ASN A 84 8.84 25.35 7.99
CA ASN A 84 8.09 24.60 6.98
C ASN A 84 7.07 25.50 6.26
N GLU A 85 6.41 26.40 6.99
CA GLU A 85 5.50 27.40 6.42
C GLU A 85 6.25 28.33 5.45
N THR A 86 7.41 28.85 5.86
CA THR A 86 8.25 29.71 5.00
C THR A 86 8.70 29.00 3.72
N ASP A 87 9.10 27.73 3.82
CA ASP A 87 9.52 26.93 2.68
C ASP A 87 8.37 26.57 1.75
N PHE A 88 7.22 26.27 2.33
CA PHE A 88 6.00 26.03 1.57
C PHE A 88 5.61 27.27 0.76
N ASP A 89 5.65 28.45 1.37
CA ASP A 89 5.38 29.73 0.69
C ASP A 89 6.38 30.00 -0.45
N ALA A 90 7.66 29.69 -0.23
CA ALA A 90 8.69 29.84 -1.26
C ALA A 90 8.51 28.87 -2.44
N ALA A 91 8.23 27.59 -2.14
CA ALA A 91 7.94 26.59 -3.16
C ALA A 91 6.64 26.90 -3.92
N LEU A 92 5.65 27.47 -3.22
CA LEU A 92 4.42 27.93 -3.82
C LEU A 92 4.65 29.11 -4.77
N ALA A 93 5.49 30.07 -4.39
CA ALA A 93 5.87 31.18 -5.26
C ALA A 93 6.64 30.71 -6.50
N GLU A 94 7.53 29.72 -6.36
CA GLU A 94 8.24 29.11 -7.48
C GLU A 94 7.29 28.32 -8.41
N ALA A 95 6.38 27.53 -7.84
CA ALA A 95 5.34 26.85 -8.61
C ALA A 95 4.43 27.84 -9.35
N ALA A 96 4.06 28.95 -8.72
CA ALA A 96 3.29 30.02 -9.34
C ALA A 96 4.07 30.72 -10.47
N ALA A 97 5.39 30.83 -10.36
CA ALA A 97 6.25 31.38 -11.42
C ALA A 97 6.44 30.41 -12.61
N ILE A 98 6.36 29.10 -12.37
CA ILE A 98 6.44 28.05 -13.41
C ILE A 98 5.10 27.89 -14.14
N ILE A 99 3.98 28.09 -13.44
CA ILE A 99 2.63 28.06 -14.01
C ILE A 99 2.37 29.41 -14.70
N ASP A 100 2.97 29.60 -15.86
CA ASP A 100 2.77 30.80 -16.69
C ASP A 100 1.30 30.87 -17.16
N VAL A 101 0.62 31.97 -16.78
CA VAL A 101 -0.67 32.47 -17.29
C VAL A 101 -1.91 31.58 -17.12
N LYS A 102 -2.50 31.58 -15.92
CA LYS A 102 -3.93 31.86 -15.71
C LYS A 102 -4.06 32.60 -14.37
N GLN A 103 -4.93 33.62 -14.30
CA GLN A 103 -5.31 34.21 -13.01
C GLN A 103 -6.09 33.16 -12.22
N ILE A 104 -5.35 32.29 -11.53
CA ILE A 104 -5.86 31.38 -10.53
C ILE A 104 -5.99 32.23 -9.27
N ASP A 105 -7.21 32.42 -8.77
CA ASP A 105 -7.39 33.13 -7.51
C ASP A 105 -6.78 32.33 -6.35
N ASP A 106 -6.45 32.99 -5.23
CA ASP A 106 -5.79 32.34 -4.09
C ASP A 106 -6.57 31.11 -3.56
N LYS A 107 -7.89 31.12 -3.72
CA LYS A 107 -8.77 30.03 -3.31
C LYS A 107 -8.69 28.84 -4.28
N GLU A 108 -8.59 29.09 -5.57
CA GLU A 108 -8.39 28.10 -6.61
C GLU A 108 -6.99 27.50 -6.50
N LEU A 109 -5.97 28.31 -6.19
CA LEU A 109 -4.61 27.84 -5.92
C LEU A 109 -4.57 26.92 -4.71
N ALA A 110 -5.15 27.34 -3.58
CA ALA A 110 -5.27 26.50 -2.39
C ALA A 110 -5.99 25.17 -2.69
N SER A 111 -7.08 25.21 -3.47
CA SER A 111 -7.80 23.99 -3.87
C SER A 111 -6.97 23.08 -4.78
N LEU A 112 -6.17 23.64 -5.69
CA LEU A 112 -5.29 22.86 -6.56
C LEU A 112 -4.13 22.23 -5.78
N LEU A 113 -3.56 22.95 -4.81
CA LEU A 113 -2.54 22.43 -3.90
C LEU A 113 -3.09 21.30 -3.04
N GLU A 114 -4.27 21.47 -2.45
CA GLU A 114 -4.92 20.43 -1.66
C GLU A 114 -5.15 19.17 -2.50
N LYS A 115 -5.66 19.33 -3.73
CA LYS A 115 -5.82 18.21 -4.68
C LYS A 115 -4.49 17.56 -5.07
N ALA A 116 -3.45 18.33 -5.33
CA ALA A 116 -2.13 17.81 -5.68
C ALA A 116 -1.51 17.05 -4.51
N ALA A 117 -1.63 17.59 -3.29
CA ALA A 117 -1.21 16.93 -2.06
C ALA A 117 -1.99 15.62 -1.85
N GLU A 118 -3.32 15.64 -1.95
CA GLU A 118 -4.15 14.44 -1.87
C GLU A 118 -3.75 13.39 -2.91
N GLN A 119 -3.50 13.79 -4.16
CA GLN A 119 -3.02 12.89 -5.22
C GLN A 119 -1.64 12.31 -4.92
N ALA A 120 -0.71 13.13 -4.41
CA ALA A 120 0.63 12.68 -4.03
C ALA A 120 0.58 11.69 -2.86
N PHE A 121 -0.20 11.98 -1.82
CA PHE A 121 -0.42 11.06 -0.69
C PHE A 121 -1.11 9.77 -1.13
N LEU A 122 -2.09 9.86 -2.05
CA LEU A 122 -2.75 8.70 -2.60
C LEU A 122 -1.77 7.83 -3.39
N ALA A 123 -0.99 8.43 -4.30
CA ALA A 123 0.05 7.72 -5.05
C ALA A 123 1.07 7.06 -4.12
N HIS A 124 1.50 7.77 -3.08
CA HIS A 124 2.38 7.24 -2.05
C HIS A 124 1.76 6.05 -1.29
N SER A 125 0.45 6.10 -1.00
CA SER A 125 -0.27 5.00 -0.35
C SER A 125 -0.47 3.79 -1.28
N LEU A 126 -0.56 4.00 -2.60
CA LEU A 126 -0.75 2.94 -3.59
C LEU A 126 0.55 2.29 -4.05
N ALA A 127 1.70 2.93 -3.79
CA ALA A 127 3.00 2.39 -4.14
C ALA A 127 3.21 0.99 -3.56
N LEU A 128 3.58 0.03 -4.42
CA LEU A 128 4.02 -1.29 -4.00
C LEU A 128 5.38 -1.18 -3.33
N VAL A 129 5.47 -1.67 -2.10
CA VAL A 129 6.69 -1.64 -1.30
C VAL A 129 6.84 -2.96 -0.55
N ALA A 130 8.07 -3.30 -0.16
CA ALA A 130 8.29 -4.39 0.77
C ALA A 130 7.63 -4.06 2.12
N THR A 131 6.83 -4.99 2.64
CA THR A 131 6.15 -4.86 3.94
C THR A 131 7.05 -4.42 5.09
N PRO A 132 8.30 -4.92 5.28
CA PRO A 132 9.16 -4.44 6.36
C PRO A 132 9.57 -2.97 6.21
N VAL A 133 9.64 -2.44 4.98
CA VAL A 133 9.94 -1.02 4.74
C VAL A 133 8.79 -0.16 5.25
N ALA A 134 7.55 -0.47 4.84
CA ALA A 134 6.37 0.24 5.31
C ALA A 134 6.18 0.14 6.84
N LEU A 135 6.48 -1.02 7.45
CA LEU A 135 6.43 -1.18 8.91
C LEU A 135 7.46 -0.28 9.61
N ARG A 136 8.68 -0.16 9.08
CA ARG A 136 9.70 0.74 9.63
C ARG A 136 9.32 2.21 9.50
N GLU A 137 8.71 2.61 8.38
CA GLU A 137 8.15 3.96 8.19
C GLU A 137 7.12 4.31 9.29
N MET A 138 6.34 3.34 9.76
CA MET A 138 5.38 3.51 10.88
C MET A 138 6.03 3.55 12.28
N GLY A 139 7.35 3.34 12.37
CA GLY A 139 8.10 3.32 13.62
C GLY A 139 8.22 1.94 14.27
N PHE A 140 7.99 0.84 13.53
CA PHE A 140 8.40 -0.48 14.01
C PHE A 140 9.93 -0.54 14.11
N ARG A 141 10.44 -1.21 15.15
CA ARG A 141 11.88 -1.39 15.41
C ARG A 141 12.24 -2.86 15.49
N SER A 142 13.47 -3.23 15.14
CA SER A 142 13.92 -4.63 15.24
C SER A 142 13.85 -5.13 16.68
N MET A 143 13.46 -6.40 16.85
CA MET A 143 13.47 -7.04 18.15
C MET A 143 14.90 -7.36 18.58
N ALA A 144 15.17 -7.29 19.89
CA ALA A 144 16.47 -7.67 20.43
C ALA A 144 16.78 -9.14 20.06
N GLY A 145 17.90 -9.35 19.35
CA GLY A 145 18.33 -10.68 18.92
C GLY A 145 17.69 -11.21 17.63
N SER A 146 16.92 -10.40 16.89
CA SER A 146 16.40 -10.77 15.57
C SER A 146 16.28 -9.55 14.65
N GLU A 147 17.02 -9.56 13.54
CA GLU A 147 16.90 -8.52 12.50
C GLU A 147 15.66 -8.71 11.60
N GLU A 148 15.10 -9.92 11.61
CA GLU A 148 13.98 -10.35 10.77
C GLU A 148 12.62 -10.14 11.46
N ALA A 149 12.61 -9.84 12.76
CA ALA A 149 11.41 -9.54 13.53
C ALA A 149 11.35 -8.06 13.88
N LEU A 150 10.20 -7.44 13.61
CA LEU A 150 9.92 -6.05 13.92
C LEU A 150 8.87 -5.95 15.02
N GLN A 151 8.93 -4.91 15.84
CA GLN A 151 8.01 -4.69 16.94
C GLN A 151 7.56 -3.23 17.01
N PHE A 152 6.29 -3.05 17.33
CA PHE A 152 5.66 -1.77 17.63
C PHE A 152 4.95 -1.85 18.98
N LYS A 153 5.12 -0.82 19.81
CA LYS A 153 4.48 -0.73 21.13
C LYS A 153 3.89 0.65 21.34
N ARG A 154 2.66 0.68 21.87
CA ARG A 154 1.97 1.90 22.30
C ARG A 154 1.07 1.59 23.49
N ALA A 155 0.80 2.60 24.30
CA ALA A 155 -0.15 2.51 25.39
C ALA A 155 -1.11 3.69 25.37
N HIS A 156 -2.38 3.43 25.68
CA HIS A 156 -3.42 4.46 25.77
C HIS A 156 -4.48 4.05 26.79
N ALA A 157 -4.87 4.99 27.66
CA ALA A 157 -5.94 4.80 28.66
C ALA A 157 -5.83 3.50 29.51
N GLY A 158 -4.61 3.10 29.88
CA GLY A 158 -4.38 1.88 30.68
C GLY A 158 -4.46 0.56 29.90
N VAL A 159 -4.48 0.63 28.56
CA VAL A 159 -4.30 -0.50 27.66
C VAL A 159 -2.92 -0.39 27.01
N GLU A 160 -2.13 -1.45 27.04
CA GLU A 160 -0.89 -1.58 26.28
C GLU A 160 -1.17 -2.42 25.03
N LEU A 161 -0.69 -1.99 23.86
CA LEU A 161 -0.70 -2.75 22.62
C LEU A 161 0.74 -2.99 22.18
N ARG A 162 1.07 -4.27 21.97
CA ARG A 162 2.28 -4.73 21.29
C ARG A 162 1.89 -5.37 19.97
N ILE A 163 2.57 -5.01 18.89
CA ILE A 163 2.44 -5.66 17.59
C ILE A 163 3.80 -6.22 17.23
N ASP A 164 3.88 -7.55 17.15
CA ASP A 164 5.06 -8.26 16.68
C ASP A 164 4.85 -8.63 15.21
N ALA A 165 5.84 -8.37 14.37
CA ALA A 165 5.79 -8.59 12.93
C ALA A 165 6.93 -9.51 12.52
N THR A 166 6.60 -10.68 11.99
CA THR A 166 7.59 -11.71 11.61
C THR A 166 7.32 -12.24 10.22
N ALA A 167 8.39 -12.51 9.47
CA ALA A 167 8.28 -13.24 8.22
C ALA A 167 7.99 -14.73 8.49
N ASP A 168 7.06 -15.30 7.73
CA ASP A 168 6.86 -16.74 7.67
C ASP A 168 7.77 -17.39 6.62
N TRP A 169 7.80 -18.72 6.63
CA TRP A 169 8.53 -19.55 5.66
C TRP A 169 8.16 -19.33 4.18
N LEU A 170 7.04 -18.67 3.88
CA LEU A 170 6.59 -18.32 2.53
C LEU A 170 6.84 -16.82 2.22
N ALA A 171 7.67 -16.15 3.02
CA ALA A 171 7.96 -14.72 2.95
C ALA A 171 6.74 -13.80 3.15
N ASN A 172 5.61 -14.30 3.68
CA ASN A 172 4.54 -13.42 4.13
C ASN A 172 4.87 -12.86 5.51
N TRP A 173 4.41 -11.65 5.79
CA TRP A 173 4.55 -10.99 7.07
C TRP A 173 3.30 -11.22 7.91
N ARG A 174 3.47 -11.86 9.06
CA ARG A 174 2.43 -12.02 10.07
C ARG A 174 2.55 -10.89 11.09
N LEU A 175 1.49 -10.12 11.24
CA LEU A 175 1.36 -9.11 12.28
C LEU A 175 0.51 -9.67 13.41
N THR A 176 1.10 -9.80 14.59
CA THR A 176 0.47 -10.32 15.80
C THR A 176 0.32 -9.20 16.82
N GLY A 177 -0.89 -8.66 16.93
CA GLY A 177 -1.28 -7.67 17.91
C GLY A 177 -1.74 -8.31 19.21
N ILE A 178 -1.10 -7.95 20.31
CA ILE A 178 -1.44 -8.37 21.66
C ILE A 178 -1.72 -7.10 22.46
N SER A 179 -2.96 -6.93 22.90
CA SER A 179 -3.32 -5.86 23.82
C SER A 179 -3.67 -6.39 25.19
N HIS A 180 -3.21 -5.68 26.23
CA HIS A 180 -3.44 -6.03 27.63
C HIS A 180 -3.92 -4.82 28.41
N SER A 181 -4.92 -5.05 29.25
CA SER A 181 -5.42 -4.13 30.27
C SER A 181 -5.50 -4.86 31.61
N ALA A 182 -5.84 -4.15 32.68
CA ALA A 182 -6.05 -4.75 34.00
C ALA A 182 -7.14 -5.85 34.03
N ARG A 183 -8.05 -5.89 33.03
CA ARG A 183 -9.21 -6.80 33.04
C ARG A 183 -9.33 -7.70 31.81
N HIS A 184 -8.64 -7.38 30.72
CA HIS A 184 -8.79 -8.06 29.44
C HIS A 184 -7.47 -8.16 28.70
N ALA A 185 -7.30 -9.27 27.98
CA ALA A 185 -6.29 -9.46 26.96
C ALA A 185 -6.99 -9.74 25.63
N GLN A 186 -6.52 -9.15 24.55
CA GLN A 186 -7.03 -9.37 23.21
C GLN A 186 -5.90 -9.70 22.25
N TYR A 187 -6.21 -10.57 21.30
CA TYR A 187 -5.31 -11.04 20.27
C TYR A 187 -5.88 -10.72 18.90
N SER A 188 -5.07 -10.14 18.03
CA SER A 188 -5.40 -9.90 16.62
C SER A 188 -4.26 -10.36 15.74
N GLU A 189 -4.60 -10.93 14.59
CA GLU A 189 -3.62 -11.36 13.60
C GLU A 189 -3.99 -10.85 12.20
N LYS A 190 -3.00 -10.36 11.46
CA LYS A 190 -3.13 -10.01 10.05
C LYS A 190 -1.98 -10.64 9.26
N LEU A 191 -2.28 -11.11 8.05
CA LEU A 191 -1.28 -11.66 7.13
C LEU A 191 -1.12 -10.71 5.95
N LEU A 192 0.13 -10.38 5.63
CA LEU A 192 0.51 -9.50 4.53
C LEU A 192 1.51 -10.21 3.62
N PRO A 193 1.41 -10.04 2.29
CA PRO A 193 2.47 -10.50 1.38
C PRO A 193 3.80 -9.78 1.65
N ASN A 194 4.92 -10.31 1.12
CA ASN A 194 6.21 -9.61 1.21
C ASN A 194 6.17 -8.22 0.56
N GLU A 195 5.45 -8.10 -0.55
CA GLU A 195 5.26 -6.87 -1.29
C GLU A 195 3.78 -6.56 -1.45
N VAL A 196 3.36 -5.38 -1.05
CA VAL A 196 1.97 -4.95 -1.12
C VAL A 196 1.90 -3.43 -1.14
N ALA A 197 0.75 -2.87 -1.52
CA ALA A 197 0.54 -1.42 -1.47
C ALA A 197 0.82 -0.91 -0.05
N ARG A 198 1.64 0.14 0.07
CA ARG A 198 2.04 0.75 1.35
C ARG A 198 0.83 0.97 2.27
N GLY A 199 -0.21 1.62 1.75
CA GLY A 199 -1.44 1.92 2.46
C GLY A 199 -2.16 0.68 3.00
N LYS A 200 -2.00 -0.49 2.38
CA LYS A 200 -2.57 -1.77 2.88
C LYS A 200 -1.82 -2.28 4.12
N VAL A 201 -0.51 -2.07 4.20
CA VAL A 201 0.27 -2.37 5.42
C VAL A 201 -0.19 -1.45 6.55
N PHE A 202 -0.27 -0.15 6.28
CA PHE A 202 -0.73 0.85 7.26
C PHE A 202 -2.16 0.55 7.73
N LEU A 203 -3.05 0.16 6.82
CA LEU A 203 -4.43 -0.23 7.14
C LEU A 203 -4.50 -1.47 8.04
N ALA A 204 -3.63 -2.47 7.84
CA ALA A 204 -3.59 -3.64 8.72
C ALA A 204 -3.20 -3.26 10.15
N VAL A 205 -2.22 -2.37 10.32
CA VAL A 205 -1.83 -1.85 11.65
C VAL A 205 -2.94 -1.01 12.27
N LEU A 206 -3.61 -0.16 11.47
CA LEU A 206 -4.76 0.64 11.94
C LEU A 206 -5.93 -0.24 12.40
N GLN A 207 -6.19 -1.36 11.74
CA GLN A 207 -7.21 -2.31 12.19
C GLN A 207 -6.87 -2.90 13.56
N ILE A 208 -5.63 -3.36 13.75
CA ILE A 208 -5.15 -3.86 15.06
C ILE A 208 -5.26 -2.76 16.13
N TRP A 209 -4.93 -1.51 15.78
CA TRP A 209 -5.07 -0.36 16.66
C TRP A 209 -6.51 -0.13 17.11
N ARG A 210 -7.45 -0.06 16.16
CA ARG A 210 -8.88 0.15 16.42
C ARG A 210 -9.48 -1.02 17.22
N GLU A 211 -9.02 -2.23 16.96
CA GLU A 211 -9.40 -3.41 17.73
C GLU A 211 -8.94 -3.32 19.20
N ALA A 212 -7.75 -2.76 19.47
CA ALA A 212 -7.21 -2.62 20.82
C ALA A 212 -7.73 -1.40 21.61
N PHE A 213 -7.94 -0.27 20.93
CA PHE A 213 -8.25 1.02 21.59
C PHE A 213 -9.63 1.61 21.20
N GLY A 214 -10.39 0.93 20.35
CA GLY A 214 -11.71 1.39 19.90
C GLY A 214 -11.63 2.73 19.17
N ASN A 215 -12.35 3.73 19.72
CA ASN A 215 -12.45 5.08 19.16
C ASN A 215 -11.37 6.05 19.67
N ALA A 216 -10.30 5.55 20.30
CA ALA A 216 -9.19 6.40 20.73
C ALA A 216 -8.57 7.17 19.55
N GLY A 217 -8.01 8.33 19.84
CA GLY A 217 -7.26 9.13 18.87
C GLY A 217 -6.19 8.28 18.18
N MET A 218 -6.21 8.29 16.85
CA MET A 218 -5.26 7.54 16.04
C MET A 218 -3.90 8.26 16.04
N PRO A 219 -2.76 7.54 16.13
CA PRO A 219 -1.43 8.11 15.97
C PRO A 219 -1.25 8.72 14.58
N GLU A 220 -0.52 9.83 14.50
CA GLU A 220 -0.19 10.51 13.24
C GLU A 220 0.48 9.57 12.22
N CYS A 221 1.31 8.63 12.67
CA CYS A 221 1.95 7.65 11.79
C CYS A 221 0.98 6.71 11.05
N LEU A 222 -0.31 6.71 11.41
CA LEU A 222 -1.36 5.92 10.75
C LEU A 222 -2.30 6.76 9.87
N GLU A 223 -2.05 8.06 9.69
CA GLU A 223 -2.89 8.92 8.82
C GLU A 223 -2.99 8.39 7.39
N LEU A 224 -1.90 7.84 6.87
CA LEU A 224 -1.87 7.22 5.54
C LEU A 224 -2.87 6.07 5.40
N ALA A 225 -3.14 5.33 6.49
CA ALA A 225 -4.14 4.26 6.49
C ALA A 225 -5.56 4.80 6.27
N VAL A 226 -5.88 5.96 6.84
CA VAL A 226 -7.21 6.59 6.72
C VAL A 226 -7.43 7.09 5.30
N LEU A 227 -6.41 7.71 4.69
CA LEU A 227 -6.46 8.13 3.28
C LEU A 227 -6.66 6.91 2.36
N TYR A 228 -5.91 5.84 2.60
CA TYR A 228 -6.04 4.60 1.85
C TYR A 228 -7.41 3.94 2.03
N GLU A 229 -7.94 3.90 3.26
CA GLU A 229 -9.29 3.38 3.57
C GLU A 229 -10.38 4.20 2.88
N ARG A 230 -10.30 5.53 2.91
CA ARG A 230 -11.21 6.42 2.19
C ARG A 230 -11.14 6.20 0.69
N HIS A 231 -9.94 6.05 0.14
CA HIS A 231 -9.77 5.72 -1.27
C HIS A 231 -10.41 4.38 -1.61
N GLN A 232 -10.17 3.33 -0.82
CA GLN A 232 -10.83 2.03 -1.01
C GLN A 232 -12.35 2.15 -0.92
N ALA A 233 -12.88 2.90 0.05
CA ALA A 233 -14.31 3.14 0.19
C ALA A 233 -14.88 3.92 -1.01
N SER A 234 -14.17 4.93 -1.52
CA SER A 234 -14.54 5.67 -2.72
C SER A 234 -14.50 4.79 -3.97
N MET A 235 -13.46 3.99 -4.15
CA MET A 235 -13.35 3.02 -5.25
C MET A 235 -14.45 1.96 -5.19
N ASN A 236 -14.80 1.51 -3.98
CA ASN A 236 -15.95 0.62 -3.74
C ASN A 236 -17.29 1.30 -4.07
N ARG A 237 -17.44 2.60 -3.78
CA ARG A 237 -18.66 3.38 -4.11
C ARG A 237 -18.78 3.71 -5.60
N ILE A 238 -17.66 3.90 -6.28
CA ILE A 238 -17.59 4.24 -7.71
C ILE A 238 -17.63 2.97 -8.60
N HIS A 239 -17.84 1.77 -8.03
CA HIS A 239 -17.88 0.49 -8.76
C HIS A 239 -16.62 0.17 -9.57
N VAL A 240 -15.43 0.62 -9.12
CA VAL A 240 -14.16 0.10 -9.66
C VAL A 240 -13.75 -1.15 -8.86
N ARG A 241 -14.67 -2.10 -8.74
CA ARG A 241 -14.31 -3.48 -8.38
C ARG A 241 -14.18 -4.26 -9.68
N ARG A 242 -13.18 -5.15 -9.76
CA ARG A 242 -13.19 -6.18 -10.81
C ARG A 242 -14.55 -6.88 -10.73
N PRO A 243 -15.33 -6.97 -11.82
CA PRO A 243 -16.64 -7.61 -11.78
C PRO A 243 -16.47 -9.03 -11.25
N VAL A 244 -17.29 -9.41 -10.27
CA VAL A 244 -17.20 -10.72 -9.64
C VAL A 244 -18.56 -11.40 -9.71
N LEU A 245 -18.57 -12.60 -10.30
CA LEU A 245 -19.68 -13.53 -10.19
C LEU A 245 -19.35 -14.66 -9.23
N THR A 246 -20.31 -14.99 -8.37
CA THR A 246 -20.33 -16.27 -7.67
C THR A 246 -21.37 -17.16 -8.34
N VAL A 247 -21.01 -18.43 -8.60
CA VAL A 247 -21.86 -19.39 -9.29
C VAL A 247 -22.21 -20.56 -8.39
N ASP A 248 -23.30 -21.27 -8.69
CA ASP A 248 -23.58 -22.55 -8.03
C ASP A 248 -22.45 -23.56 -8.34
N PRO A 249 -21.70 -24.00 -7.32
CA PRO A 249 -20.52 -24.82 -7.54
C PRO A 249 -20.87 -26.22 -8.05
N LYS A 250 -22.05 -26.77 -7.72
CA LYS A 250 -22.47 -28.10 -8.19
C LYS A 250 -22.85 -28.04 -9.66
N VAL A 251 -23.64 -27.05 -10.05
CA VAL A 251 -24.09 -26.88 -11.45
C VAL A 251 -22.91 -26.55 -12.35
N PHE A 252 -22.05 -25.62 -11.95
CA PHE A 252 -20.87 -25.25 -12.75
C PHE A 252 -19.94 -26.44 -13.01
N ARG A 253 -19.66 -27.27 -11.98
CA ARG A 253 -18.89 -28.52 -12.14
C ARG A 253 -19.58 -29.52 -13.07
N ALA A 254 -20.90 -29.65 -12.97
CA ALA A 254 -21.66 -30.53 -13.86
C ALA A 254 -21.55 -30.08 -15.33
N ILE A 255 -21.60 -28.76 -15.57
CA ILE A 255 -21.38 -28.17 -16.91
C ILE A 255 -19.99 -28.51 -17.44
N LEU A 256 -18.93 -28.28 -16.66
CA LEU A 256 -17.56 -28.59 -17.09
C LEU A 256 -17.41 -30.09 -17.43
N ARG A 257 -17.99 -30.97 -16.62
CA ARG A 257 -17.99 -32.41 -16.88
C ARG A 257 -18.75 -32.76 -18.16
N TRP A 258 -19.93 -32.19 -18.39
CA TRP A 258 -20.69 -32.42 -19.62
C TRP A 258 -19.95 -31.89 -20.85
N MET A 259 -19.28 -30.74 -20.74
CA MET A 259 -18.45 -30.21 -21.83
C MET A 259 -17.29 -31.16 -22.16
N GLN A 260 -16.61 -31.73 -21.16
CA GLN A 260 -15.58 -32.77 -21.37
C GLN A 260 -16.16 -34.02 -22.03
N GLU A 261 -17.32 -34.49 -21.57
CA GLU A 261 -17.98 -35.67 -22.13
C GLU A 261 -18.42 -35.47 -23.59
N GLN A 262 -18.67 -34.24 -24.04
CA GLN A 262 -19.05 -33.96 -25.43
C GLN A 262 -17.86 -33.58 -26.31
N GLU A 263 -16.64 -33.45 -25.77
CA GLU A 263 -15.45 -32.97 -26.48
C GLU A 263 -15.15 -33.80 -27.74
N HIS A 264 -15.31 -35.12 -27.67
CA HIS A 264 -15.07 -36.03 -28.79
C HIS A 264 -16.12 -35.95 -29.92
N LYS A 265 -17.24 -35.25 -29.71
CA LYS A 265 -18.30 -35.06 -30.71
C LYS A 265 -18.25 -33.70 -31.38
N LEU A 266 -17.38 -32.80 -30.90
CA LEU A 266 -17.26 -31.46 -31.43
C LEU A 266 -16.28 -31.46 -32.62
N LEU A 267 -16.68 -30.78 -33.69
CA LEU A 267 -15.87 -30.62 -34.90
C LEU A 267 -14.58 -29.84 -34.66
N ASP A 268 -14.54 -29.03 -33.59
CA ASP A 268 -13.37 -28.24 -33.18
C ASP A 268 -12.99 -28.51 -31.72
N PRO A 269 -11.93 -29.31 -31.46
CA PRO A 269 -11.39 -29.58 -30.14
C PRO A 269 -10.70 -28.37 -29.47
N GLN A 270 -10.36 -27.32 -30.22
CA GLN A 270 -9.71 -26.08 -29.75
C GLN A 270 -10.68 -24.89 -29.65
N GLY A 271 -11.98 -25.12 -29.83
CA GLY A 271 -12.97 -24.05 -29.90
C GLY A 271 -13.07 -23.19 -28.63
N ASP A 272 -13.63 -22.01 -28.80
CA ASP A 272 -13.81 -21.02 -27.75
C ASP A 272 -15.11 -21.21 -26.96
N VAL A 273 -15.12 -20.73 -25.72
CA VAL A 273 -16.31 -20.66 -24.86
C VAL A 273 -16.63 -19.21 -24.56
N THR A 274 -17.82 -18.76 -24.93
CA THR A 274 -18.35 -17.45 -24.55
C THR A 274 -19.06 -17.58 -23.21
N LEU A 275 -18.65 -16.77 -22.24
CA LEU A 275 -19.31 -16.58 -20.96
C LEU A 275 -20.08 -15.27 -21.01
N ALA A 276 -21.39 -15.35 -20.77
CA ALA A 276 -22.30 -14.21 -20.72
C ALA A 276 -23.16 -14.29 -19.46
N PHE A 277 -23.50 -13.16 -18.85
CA PHE A 277 -24.34 -13.14 -17.65
C PHE A 277 -25.52 -12.20 -17.82
N SER A 278 -26.72 -12.73 -17.65
CA SER A 278 -27.96 -11.96 -17.65
C SER A 278 -29.00 -12.62 -16.74
N ASP A 279 -29.82 -11.79 -16.08
CA ASP A 279 -30.96 -12.22 -15.27
C ASP A 279 -30.64 -13.31 -14.22
N GLY A 280 -29.47 -13.23 -13.59
CA GLY A 280 -29.03 -14.20 -12.56
C GLY A 280 -28.54 -15.54 -13.12
N LEU A 281 -28.28 -15.63 -14.43
CA LEU A 281 -27.81 -16.83 -15.10
C LEU A 281 -26.48 -16.57 -15.82
N LEU A 282 -25.44 -17.29 -15.43
CA LEU A 282 -24.20 -17.38 -16.20
C LEU A 282 -24.39 -18.43 -17.31
N ARG A 283 -24.31 -17.98 -18.55
CA ARG A 283 -24.38 -18.80 -19.76
C ARG A 283 -22.97 -19.09 -20.28
N LEU A 284 -22.68 -20.37 -20.53
CA LEU A 284 -21.45 -20.84 -21.18
C LEU A 284 -21.84 -21.39 -22.55
N ALA A 285 -21.43 -20.74 -23.64
CA ALA A 285 -21.79 -21.13 -25.01
C ALA A 285 -20.54 -21.61 -25.79
N THR A 286 -20.69 -22.72 -26.51
CA THR A 286 -19.66 -23.29 -27.41
C THR A 286 -20.34 -23.76 -28.69
N GLY A 287 -20.08 -23.08 -29.81
CA GLY A 287 -20.79 -23.35 -31.07
C GLY A 287 -22.31 -23.21 -30.92
N ASN A 288 -23.05 -24.29 -31.21
CA ASN A 288 -24.52 -24.31 -31.16
C ASN A 288 -25.09 -24.79 -29.80
N VAL A 289 -24.25 -25.01 -28.80
CA VAL A 289 -24.68 -25.50 -27.48
C VAL A 289 -24.42 -24.42 -26.43
N ALA A 290 -25.39 -24.23 -25.54
CA ALA A 290 -25.27 -23.33 -24.40
C ALA A 290 -25.68 -24.03 -23.11
N TYR A 291 -24.92 -23.79 -22.05
CA TYR A 291 -25.15 -24.27 -20.70
C TYR A 291 -25.47 -23.08 -19.78
N GLY A 292 -26.29 -23.28 -18.76
CA GLY A 292 -26.67 -22.24 -17.82
C GLY A 292 -26.41 -22.64 -16.37
N CYS A 293 -25.82 -21.74 -15.59
CA CYS A 293 -25.59 -21.88 -14.16
C CYS A 293 -26.14 -20.66 -13.42
N ALA A 294 -26.89 -20.87 -12.34
CA ALA A 294 -27.32 -19.76 -11.49
C ALA A 294 -26.09 -19.03 -10.92
N ALA A 295 -26.10 -17.70 -11.01
CA ALA A 295 -24.99 -16.86 -10.61
C ALA A 295 -25.48 -15.54 -10.01
N TRP A 296 -24.67 -14.95 -9.13
CA TRP A 296 -24.95 -13.70 -8.46
C TRP A 296 -23.70 -12.86 -8.33
N GLY A 297 -23.86 -11.55 -8.48
CA GLY A 297 -22.77 -10.57 -8.44
C GLY A 297 -22.79 -9.65 -9.66
N ASP A 298 -21.62 -9.10 -9.97
CA ASP A 298 -21.42 -8.09 -11.00
C ASP A 298 -20.67 -8.70 -12.20
N TRP A 299 -21.13 -8.41 -13.41
CA TRP A 299 -20.52 -8.81 -14.67
C TRP A 299 -20.62 -7.66 -15.67
N VAL A 300 -19.55 -7.36 -16.39
CA VAL A 300 -19.50 -6.16 -17.23
C VAL A 300 -19.72 -6.49 -18.69
N ASP A 301 -18.97 -7.45 -19.21
CA ASP A 301 -18.96 -7.78 -20.63
C ASP A 301 -18.94 -9.30 -20.84
N ASP A 302 -19.50 -9.72 -21.97
CA ASP A 302 -19.31 -11.10 -22.43
C ASP A 302 -17.82 -11.34 -22.68
N CYS A 303 -17.32 -12.49 -22.24
CA CYS A 303 -15.91 -12.81 -22.41
C CYS A 303 -15.73 -14.18 -23.06
N VAL A 304 -14.71 -14.28 -23.89
CA VAL A 304 -14.37 -15.51 -24.59
C VAL A 304 -13.10 -16.10 -24.00
N VAL A 305 -13.13 -17.36 -23.63
CA VAL A 305 -11.95 -18.10 -23.13
C VAL A 305 -11.73 -19.36 -23.95
N VAL A 306 -10.48 -19.81 -23.99
CA VAL A 306 -10.12 -21.08 -24.62
C VAL A 306 -10.77 -22.22 -23.85
N ARG A 307 -11.49 -23.11 -24.54
CA ARG A 307 -12.22 -24.20 -23.87
C ARG A 307 -11.30 -25.13 -23.09
N GLN A 308 -10.12 -25.47 -23.63
CA GLN A 308 -9.19 -26.38 -22.95
C GLN A 308 -8.74 -25.84 -21.59
N ASP A 309 -8.43 -24.54 -21.52
CA ASP A 309 -8.03 -23.89 -20.28
C ASP A 309 -9.17 -23.92 -19.25
N LEU A 310 -10.40 -23.66 -19.69
CA LEU A 310 -11.59 -23.74 -18.84
C LEU A 310 -11.81 -25.17 -18.33
N LEU A 311 -11.66 -26.18 -19.18
CA LEU A 311 -11.83 -27.59 -18.81
C LEU A 311 -10.72 -28.10 -17.88
N ALA A 312 -9.51 -27.55 -17.99
CA ALA A 312 -8.39 -27.86 -17.09
C ALA A 312 -8.70 -27.48 -15.63
N LEU A 313 -9.64 -26.55 -15.39
CA LEU A 313 -10.07 -26.16 -14.05
C LEU A 313 -10.95 -27.20 -13.34
N SER A 314 -11.46 -28.21 -14.05
CA SER A 314 -12.31 -29.25 -13.48
C SER A 314 -11.70 -29.95 -12.26
N GLY A 315 -10.40 -30.25 -12.30
CA GLY A 315 -9.65 -30.86 -11.19
C GLY A 315 -9.52 -29.92 -9.98
N PRO A 316 -8.88 -28.75 -10.12
CA PRO A 316 -8.73 -27.77 -9.03
C PRO A 316 -10.06 -27.35 -8.38
N LEU A 317 -11.14 -27.22 -9.16
CA LEU A 317 -12.45 -26.80 -8.66
C LEU A 317 -13.27 -27.94 -8.05
N ALA A 318 -12.85 -29.20 -8.19
CA ALA A 318 -13.63 -30.36 -7.78
C ALA A 318 -14.06 -30.33 -6.30
N ARG A 319 -13.25 -29.71 -5.42
CA ARG A 319 -13.52 -29.61 -3.97
C ARG A 319 -13.86 -28.20 -3.49
N ALA A 320 -13.95 -27.22 -4.40
CA ALA A 320 -14.23 -25.84 -4.03
C ALA A 320 -15.65 -25.73 -3.43
N ARG A 321 -15.75 -25.17 -2.22
CA ARG A 321 -17.04 -24.92 -1.55
C ARG A 321 -17.84 -23.81 -2.22
N GLN A 322 -17.15 -22.88 -2.86
CA GLN A 322 -17.68 -21.75 -3.61
C GLN A 322 -16.85 -21.60 -4.88
N ILE A 323 -17.47 -21.20 -5.99
CA ILE A 323 -16.77 -20.82 -7.22
C ILE A 323 -17.04 -19.34 -7.47
N ARG A 324 -15.95 -18.58 -7.45
CA ARG A 324 -15.93 -17.13 -7.67
C ARG A 324 -15.12 -16.86 -8.94
N ILE A 325 -15.73 -16.13 -9.86
CA ILE A 325 -15.19 -15.74 -11.16
C ILE A 325 -14.98 -14.23 -11.11
N GLU A 326 -13.75 -13.79 -11.29
CA GLU A 326 -13.34 -12.39 -11.30
C GLU A 326 -12.97 -12.00 -12.72
N GLN A 327 -13.57 -10.93 -13.22
CA GLN A 327 -13.31 -10.42 -14.56
C GLN A 327 -12.24 -9.33 -14.49
N ALA A 328 -11.15 -9.53 -15.24
CA ALA A 328 -10.16 -8.50 -15.53
C ALA A 328 -10.24 -8.12 -17.02
N ALA A 329 -9.50 -7.07 -17.40
CA ALA A 329 -9.48 -6.57 -18.77
C ALA A 329 -8.93 -7.61 -19.77
N ASP A 330 -7.95 -8.41 -19.35
CA ASP A 330 -7.18 -9.33 -20.19
C ASP A 330 -7.36 -10.82 -19.82
N HIS A 331 -7.95 -11.11 -18.66
CA HIS A 331 -8.13 -12.47 -18.15
C HIS A 331 -9.40 -12.64 -17.30
N LEU A 332 -9.75 -13.89 -17.01
CA LEU A 332 -10.67 -14.28 -15.95
C LEU A 332 -9.90 -14.97 -14.83
N GLY A 333 -10.21 -14.65 -13.58
CA GLY A 333 -9.73 -15.36 -12.40
C GLY A 333 -10.84 -16.25 -11.82
N ILE A 334 -10.66 -17.57 -11.76
CA ILE A 334 -11.60 -18.49 -11.10
C ILE A 334 -10.97 -19.04 -9.83
N ASN A 335 -11.43 -18.60 -8.66
CA ASN A 335 -10.86 -18.94 -7.36
C ASN A 335 -9.32 -18.74 -7.29
N GLY A 336 -8.81 -17.69 -7.95
CA GLY A 336 -7.38 -17.40 -8.04
C GLY A 336 -6.63 -18.09 -9.18
N LEU A 337 -7.29 -18.95 -9.96
CA LEU A 337 -6.73 -19.55 -11.18
C LEU A 337 -6.99 -18.65 -12.38
N VAL A 338 -5.96 -18.37 -13.18
CA VAL A 338 -6.05 -17.44 -14.30
C VAL A 338 -6.40 -18.17 -15.59
N LEU A 339 -7.39 -17.67 -16.31
CA LEU A 339 -7.77 -18.05 -17.68
C LEU A 339 -7.55 -16.84 -18.59
N HIS A 340 -6.76 -17.01 -19.64
CA HIS A 340 -6.57 -15.93 -20.61
C HIS A 340 -7.78 -15.82 -21.54
N ARG A 341 -8.15 -14.58 -21.90
CA ARG A 341 -9.17 -14.36 -22.92
C ARG A 341 -8.65 -14.87 -24.27
N SER A 342 -9.51 -15.50 -25.07
CA SER A 342 -9.13 -16.00 -26.40
C SER A 342 -8.73 -14.81 -27.30
N PRO A 343 -7.61 -14.92 -28.05
CA PRO A 343 -7.19 -13.87 -28.99
C PRO A 343 -8.15 -13.72 -30.18
N HIS A 344 -9.06 -14.68 -30.39
CA HIS A 344 -10.10 -14.62 -31.42
C HIS A 344 -11.34 -13.84 -30.97
N SER A 345 -11.30 -13.28 -29.75
CA SER A 345 -12.27 -12.33 -29.21
C SER A 345 -12.20 -10.99 -29.94
N ILE A 346 -12.70 -10.93 -31.17
CA ILE A 346 -13.10 -9.66 -31.78
C ILE A 346 -14.43 -9.27 -31.12
N VAL A 347 -14.35 -8.56 -29.99
CA VAL A 347 -15.50 -7.81 -29.49
C VAL A 347 -15.44 -6.44 -30.20
N PRO A 348 -16.49 -6.02 -30.93
CA PRO A 348 -16.58 -4.68 -31.50
C PRO A 348 -16.69 -3.57 -30.45
#